data_AF-A0A6M6BIA8-F1
#
_entry.id   AF-A0A6M6BIA8-F1
#
_cell.length_a   1.000
_cell.length_b   1.000
_cell.length_c   1.000
_cell.angle_alpha   90.00
_cell.angle_beta   90.00
_cell.angle_gamma   90.00
#
_symmetry.space_group_name_H-M   'P 1'
#
loop_
_entity.id
_entity.type
_entity.pdbx_description
1 polymer ?
#
loop_
_entity_poly.entity_id
_entity_poly.type
_entity_poly.pdbx_seq_one_letter_code
_entity_poly.pdbx_strand_id
1 'polypeptide(L)'
;MLLTHLHEAGFFQINWAASAPASGITYVRPSAQELVRVFIPVAGEGIEVYSGSLFESELRYRGPVHTQAELLRLVRNERRAM
;
A
#
# COMPACT_ATOMS: atom_id res chain seq x y z
N MET A 1 9.14 -12.44 -0.02
CA MET A 1 9.02 -11.89 1.35
C MET A 1 7.94 -10.82 1.40
N LEU A 2 8.16 -9.59 0.88
CA LEU A 2 7.17 -8.50 0.95
C LEU A 2 5.79 -8.85 0.35
N LEU A 3 5.77 -9.50 -0.82
CA LEU A 3 4.53 -9.91 -1.49
C LEU A 3 3.71 -10.92 -0.69
N THR A 4 4.39 -11.90 -0.08
CA THR A 4 3.76 -12.91 0.80
C THR A 4 3.08 -12.23 1.98
N HIS A 5 3.75 -11.27 2.61
CA HIS A 5 3.19 -10.53 3.75
C HIS A 5 1.98 -9.67 3.36
N LEU A 6 1.99 -9.07 2.18
CA LEU A 6 0.84 -8.32 1.66
C LEU A 6 -0.37 -9.24 1.47
N HIS A 7 -0.17 -10.39 0.85
CA HIS A 7 -1.23 -11.38 0.67
C HIS A 7 -1.79 -11.89 2.00
N GLU A 8 -0.92 -12.25 2.96
CA GLU A 8 -1.34 -12.64 4.32
C GLU A 8 -2.07 -11.52 5.08
N ALA A 9 -1.75 -10.25 4.79
CA ALA A 9 -2.42 -9.09 5.35
C ALA A 9 -3.76 -8.75 4.64
N GLY A 10 -4.21 -9.59 3.69
CA GLY A 10 -5.47 -9.43 2.96
C GLY A 10 -5.39 -8.47 1.78
N PHE A 11 -4.20 -8.08 1.35
CA PHE A 11 -4.04 -7.30 0.12
C PHE A 11 -4.11 -8.19 -1.10
N PHE A 12 -4.73 -7.68 -2.16
CA PHE A 12 -4.71 -8.29 -3.48
C PHE A 12 -4.13 -7.32 -4.51
N GLN A 13 -3.46 -7.87 -5.52
CA GLN A 13 -2.88 -7.08 -6.59
C GLN A 13 -3.97 -6.57 -7.53
N ILE A 14 -3.85 -5.32 -7.97
CA ILE A 14 -4.68 -4.74 -9.04
C ILE A 14 -3.81 -4.21 -10.17
N ASN A 15 -4.38 -4.20 -11.37
CA ASN A 15 -3.79 -3.55 -12.54
C ASN A 15 -4.68 -2.38 -12.94
N TRP A 16 -4.09 -1.19 -13.05
CA TRP A 16 -4.80 -0.01 -13.52
C TRP A 16 -4.93 -0.04 -15.03
N ALA A 17 -6.16 0.17 -15.54
CA ALA A 17 -6.42 0.33 -16.96
C ALA A 17 -6.00 1.75 -17.41
N ALA A 18 -4.69 1.94 -17.58
CA ALA A 18 -4.02 3.01 -18.33
C ALA A 18 -4.26 4.49 -17.91
N SER A 19 -3.21 5.11 -17.37
CA SER A 19 -2.73 6.45 -17.78
C SER A 19 -1.26 6.61 -17.32
N ALA A 20 -0.34 6.13 -18.16
CA ALA A 20 1.13 6.24 -18.04
C ALA A 20 1.80 5.56 -16.81
N PRO A 21 3.08 5.15 -16.92
CA PRO A 21 3.61 4.02 -16.19
C PRO A 21 4.13 4.50 -14.84
N ALA A 22 3.30 4.40 -13.81
CA ALA A 22 3.87 4.06 -12.53
C ALA A 22 4.38 2.61 -12.67
N SER A 23 5.58 2.43 -13.24
CA SER A 23 6.23 1.13 -13.35
C SER A 23 6.34 0.58 -11.95
N GLY A 24 5.47 -0.35 -11.59
CA GLY A 24 5.27 -0.78 -10.22
C GLY A 24 4.05 -1.68 -10.09
N ILE A 25 3.92 -2.28 -8.91
CA ILE A 25 2.83 -3.18 -8.57
C ILE A 25 1.97 -2.50 -7.52
N THR A 26 0.66 -2.49 -7.75
CA THR A 26 -0.31 -1.95 -6.79
C THR A 26 -1.03 -3.08 -6.08
N TYR A 27 -1.05 -3.01 -4.75
CA TYR A 27 -1.81 -3.88 -3.86
C TYR A 27 -2.86 -3.05 -3.15
N VAL A 28 -4.07 -3.58 -3.01
CA VAL A 28 -5.15 -2.92 -2.29
C VAL A 28 -5.76 -3.84 -1.26
N ARG A 29 -6.19 -3.27 -0.14
CA ARG A 29 -6.99 -3.92 0.88
C ARG A 29 -8.18 -3.02 1.21
N PRO A 30 -9.39 -3.37 0.76
CA PRO A 30 -10.59 -2.67 1.19
C PRO A 30 -10.88 -3.01 2.66
N SER A 31 -11.29 -2.01 3.42
CA SER A 31 -11.94 -2.19 4.72
C SER A 31 -13.31 -1.53 4.70
N ALA A 32 -14.09 -1.70 5.78
CA ALA A 32 -15.38 -1.05 5.91
C ALA A 32 -15.29 0.50 6.02
N GLN A 33 -14.10 1.04 6.29
CA GLN A 33 -13.90 2.47 6.59
C GLN A 33 -13.05 3.17 5.54
N GLU A 34 -12.03 2.50 5.02
CA GLU A 34 -11.13 3.05 4.00
C GLU A 34 -10.50 1.95 3.12
N LEU A 35 -9.94 2.38 2.00
CA LEU A 35 -9.10 1.58 1.12
C LEU A 35 -7.64 1.86 1.44
N VAL A 36 -6.88 0.83 1.83
CA VAL A 36 -5.42 0.94 1.89
C VAL A 36 -4.83 0.48 0.57
N ARG A 37 -3.99 1.32 -0.02
CA ARG A 37 -3.26 1.03 -1.26
C ARG A 37 -1.77 1.05 -0.99
N VAL A 38 -1.09 -0.03 -1.32
CA VAL A 38 0.37 -0.14 -1.30
C VAL A 38 0.86 -0.14 -2.74
N PHE A 39 1.69 0.82 -3.10
CA PHE A 39 2.36 0.88 -4.40
C PHE A 39 3.84 0.55 -4.22
N ILE A 40 4.34 -0.39 -5.04
CA ILE A 40 5.73 -0.82 -5.06
C ILE A 40 6.33 -0.39 -6.41
N PRO A 41 7.14 0.69 -6.47
CA PRO A 41 7.81 1.11 -7.68
C PRO A 41 8.84 0.07 -8.15
N VAL A 42 9.00 -0.12 -9.46
CA VAL A 42 9.99 -1.03 -10.07
C VAL A 42 11.43 -0.54 -9.84
N ALA A 43 11.64 0.78 -9.81
CA ALA A 43 12.97 1.40 -9.72
C ALA A 43 13.26 2.06 -8.36
N GLY A 44 12.45 1.77 -7.33
CA GLY A 44 12.56 2.38 -6.01
C GLY A 44 12.95 1.37 -4.92
N GLU A 45 13.68 1.84 -3.90
CA GLU A 45 14.08 1.02 -2.74
C GLU A 45 12.99 0.88 -1.67
N GLY A 46 11.75 1.28 -1.97
CA GLY A 46 10.72 1.39 -0.95
C GLY A 46 9.31 1.24 -1.49
N ILE A 47 8.34 1.40 -0.60
CA ILE A 47 6.92 1.36 -0.91
C ILE A 47 6.29 2.72 -0.65
N GLU A 48 5.12 2.91 -1.24
CA GLU A 48 4.22 3.99 -0.92
C GLU A 48 2.93 3.41 -0.35
N VAL A 49 2.49 3.94 0.78
CA VAL A 49 1.23 3.54 1.42
C VAL A 49 0.26 4.70 1.36
N TYR A 50 -0.91 4.45 0.81
CA TYR A 50 -2.01 5.39 0.72
C TYR A 50 -3.21 4.87 1.51
N SER A 51 -3.96 5.77 2.14
CA SER A 51 -5.20 5.44 2.85
C SER A 51 -6.28 6.49 2.54
N GLY A 52 -7.56 6.15 2.73
CA GLY A 52 -8.69 6.99 2.33
C GLY A 52 -9.62 6.32 1.32
N SER A 53 -10.35 7.12 0.54
CA SER A 53 -11.24 6.57 -0.50
C SER A 53 -10.45 6.15 -1.75
N LEU A 54 -11.06 5.37 -2.65
CA LEU A 54 -10.41 4.95 -3.90
C LEU A 54 -9.97 6.15 -4.76
N PHE A 55 -10.73 7.25 -4.71
CA PHE A 55 -10.50 8.44 -5.53
C PHE A 55 -9.77 9.56 -4.76
N GLU A 56 -9.88 9.57 -3.43
CA GLU A 56 -9.30 10.59 -2.54
C GLU A 56 -8.43 9.90 -1.47
N SER A 57 -7.39 9.21 -1.94
CA SER A 57 -6.41 8.57 -1.05
C SER A 57 -5.23 9.51 -0.80
N GLU A 58 -4.76 9.56 0.44
CA GLU A 58 -3.63 10.36 0.87
C GLU A 58 -2.38 9.49 1.04
N LEU A 59 -1.21 10.00 0.65
CA LEU A 59 0.07 9.35 0.92
C LEU A 59 0.37 9.41 2.43
N ARG A 60 0.36 8.25 3.09
CA ARG A 60 0.68 8.10 4.52
C ARG A 60 2.15 7.79 4.77
N TYR A 61 2.80 7.12 3.83
CA TYR A 61 4.19 6.69 3.98
C TYR A 61 4.86 6.53 2.62
N ARG A 62 6.14 6.93 2.53
CA ARG A 62 7.05 6.60 1.43
C ARG A 62 8.42 6.26 2.01
N GLY A 63 8.93 5.08 1.70
CA GLY A 63 10.26 4.67 2.18
C GLY A 63 10.50 3.16 2.13
N PRO A 64 11.72 2.72 2.47
CA PRO A 64 12.05 1.30 2.54
C PRO A 64 11.22 0.59 3.61
N VAL A 65 10.99 -0.71 3.43
CA VAL A 65 10.37 -1.57 4.45
C VAL A 65 11.18 -2.84 4.54
N HIS A 66 11.74 -3.08 5.71
CA HIS A 66 12.72 -4.14 5.92
C HIS A 66 12.10 -5.38 6.55
N THR A 67 10.96 -5.24 7.25
CA THR A 67 10.33 -6.33 8.00
C THR A 67 8.82 -6.42 7.78
N GLN A 68 8.25 -7.61 8.01
CA GLN A 68 6.80 -7.82 8.01
C GLN A 68 6.10 -6.96 9.07
N ALA A 69 6.68 -6.88 10.27
CA ALA A 69 6.10 -6.12 11.37
C ALA A 69 6.01 -4.62 11.05
N GLU A 70 7.02 -4.08 10.35
CA GLU A 70 7.03 -2.70 9.87
C GLU A 70 5.93 -2.46 8.84
N LEU A 71 5.79 -3.33 7.84
CA LEU A 71 4.69 -3.26 6.87
C LEU A 71 3.34 -3.30 7.57
N LEU A 72 3.13 -4.28 8.46
CA LEU A 72 1.89 -4.45 9.20
C LEU A 72 1.57 -3.23 10.06
N ARG A 73 2.57 -2.59 10.69
CA ARG A 73 2.36 -1.36 11.45
C ARG A 73 1.90 -0.21 10.56
N LEU A 74 2.53 -0.03 9.40
CA LEU A 74 2.19 1.03 8.44
C LEU A 74 0.76 0.88 7.92
N VAL A 75 0.32 -0.36 7.65
CA VAL A 75 -1.04 -0.63 7.13
C VAL A 75 -2.08 -0.84 8.23
N ARG A 76 -1.71 -1.00 9.50
CA ARG A 76 -2.65 -1.11 10.64
C ARG A 76 -2.85 0.20 11.39
N ASN A 77 -1.91 1.15 11.29
CA ASN A 77 -2.05 2.49 11.89
C ASN A 77 -3.03 3.38 11.10
N GLU A 78 -4.20 2.82 10.75
CA GLU A 78 -5.37 3.49 10.20
C GLU A 78 -5.98 4.53 11.17
N ARG A 79 -5.40 4.71 12.37
CA ARG A 79 -5.62 5.89 13.24
C ARG A 79 -4.60 5.96 14.38
N ARG A 80 -3.61 6.82 14.25
CA ARG A 80 -3.09 7.66 15.35
C ARG A 80 -2.70 9.03 14.79
N ALA A 81 -3.68 9.71 14.21
CA ALA A 81 -3.74 11.16 14.35
C ALA A 81 -4.70 11.41 15.53
N MET A 82 -4.12 11.64 16.71
CA MET A 82 -4.77 12.45 17.75
C MET A 82 -4.50 13.90 17.43
#